data_AF-A0A8I1ECB3-F1
#
_entry.id   AF-A0A8I1ECB3-F1
#
_cell.length_a   1.000
_cell.length_b   1.000
_cell.length_c   1.000
_cell.angle_alpha   90.00
_cell.angle_beta   90.00
_cell.angle_gamma   90.00
#
_symmetry.space_group_name_H-M   'P 1'
#
loop_
_entity.id
_entity.type
_entity.pdbx_description
1 polymer ?
#
loop_
_entity_poly.entity_id
_entity_poly.type
_entity_poly.pdbx_seq_one_letter_code
_entity_poly.pdbx_strand_id
1 'polypeptide(L)'
;MATKIRVAVLEAFQSPFENDVWRCGLVTGEMVAEAISHGELYSYSQWNSIRVSPDHEISPEQHAGRIAYLAIHGWDDCISVDVGVPSLGCTPVWPYTDGNHRLCAAIHRGDDFIDAEVEGDIDYAEELFGVPIEDPEEGK
;
A
#
# COMPACT_ATOMS: atom_id res chain seq x y z
N MET A 1 1.56 17.19 -0.74
CA MET A 1 0.20 17.16 -0.18
C MET A 1 -0.43 15.84 -0.65
N ALA A 2 -1.38 15.29 0.10
CA ALA A 2 -1.94 13.96 -0.21
C ALA A 2 -3.18 14.07 -1.10
N THR A 3 -3.24 13.27 -2.15
CA THR A 3 -4.37 13.18 -3.09
C THR A 3 -5.22 11.94 -2.78
N LYS A 4 -6.54 12.07 -2.85
CA LYS A 4 -7.46 10.92 -2.70
C LYS A 4 -7.56 10.15 -4.00
N ILE A 5 -7.06 8.91 -4.00
CA ILE A 5 -7.11 8.02 -5.15
C ILE A 5 -8.10 6.89 -4.88
N ARG A 6 -8.85 6.48 -5.91
CA ARG A 6 -9.75 5.32 -5.81
C ARG A 6 -8.93 4.05 -5.56
N VAL A 7 -9.27 3.30 -4.52
CA VAL A 7 -8.58 2.04 -4.19
C VAL A 7 -8.64 1.07 -5.36
N ALA A 8 -9.80 0.96 -6.03
CA ALA A 8 -9.98 0.09 -7.19
C ALA A 8 -9.06 0.44 -8.37
N VAL A 9 -8.67 1.71 -8.54
CA VAL A 9 -7.73 2.11 -9.60
C VAL A 9 -6.31 1.68 -9.24
N LEU A 10 -5.90 1.85 -7.99
CA LEU A 10 -4.60 1.36 -7.51
C LEU A 10 -4.52 -0.17 -7.59
N GLU A 11 -5.56 -0.86 -7.14
CA GLU A 11 -5.65 -2.32 -7.22
C GLU A 11 -5.54 -2.81 -8.67
N ALA A 12 -6.26 -2.18 -9.61
CA ALA A 12 -6.17 -2.52 -11.03
C ALA A 12 -4.83 -2.14 -11.66
N PHE A 13 -4.15 -1.09 -11.15
CA PHE A 13 -2.84 -0.68 -11.62
C PHE A 13 -1.79 -1.74 -11.24
N GLN A 14 -1.64 -2.02 -9.95
CA GLN A 14 -0.92 -3.18 -9.42
C GLN A 14 -1.44 -3.53 -8.02
N SER A 15 -2.00 -4.73 -7.83
CA SER A 15 -2.50 -5.17 -6.52
C SER A 15 -1.42 -5.85 -5.68
N PRO A 16 -1.19 -5.44 -4.42
CA PRO A 16 -0.30 -6.14 -3.50
C PRO A 16 -0.81 -7.52 -3.06
N PHE A 17 -2.10 -7.83 -3.28
CA PHE A 17 -2.64 -9.19 -3.09
C PHE A 17 -2.42 -10.13 -4.27
N GLU A 18 -1.98 -9.60 -5.41
CA GLU A 18 -1.68 -10.39 -6.62
C GLU A 18 -0.17 -10.48 -6.91
N ASN A 19 0.65 -9.78 -6.13
CA ASN A 19 2.11 -9.70 -6.32
C ASN A 19 2.85 -10.00 -5.00
N ASP A 20 3.96 -10.73 -5.08
CA ASP A 20 4.83 -10.98 -3.91
C ASP A 20 5.76 -9.79 -3.68
N VAL A 21 5.20 -8.73 -3.09
CA VAL A 21 5.88 -7.44 -2.89
C VAL A 21 6.88 -7.46 -1.74
N TRP A 22 6.74 -8.44 -0.84
CA TRP A 22 7.61 -8.61 0.33
C TRP A 22 8.64 -9.72 0.14
N ARG A 23 8.57 -10.48 -0.96
CA ARG A 23 9.47 -11.60 -1.30
C ARG A 23 9.48 -12.70 -0.26
N CYS A 24 8.35 -12.89 0.40
CA CYS A 24 8.15 -13.90 1.43
C CYS A 24 7.06 -14.91 1.05
N GLY A 25 6.54 -14.83 -0.19
CA GLY A 25 5.31 -15.49 -0.60
C GLY A 25 4.11 -14.53 -0.61
N LEU A 26 3.09 -14.91 -1.37
CA LEU A 26 1.92 -14.08 -1.59
C LEU A 26 1.09 -13.94 -0.31
N VAL A 27 0.76 -12.71 0.07
CA VAL A 27 -0.24 -12.41 1.09
C VAL A 27 -1.60 -12.34 0.40
N THR A 28 -2.63 -12.97 0.98
CA THR A 28 -3.98 -12.99 0.40
C THR A 28 -5.00 -12.32 1.32
N GLY A 29 -6.15 -11.93 0.76
CA GLY A 29 -7.28 -11.44 1.56
C GLY A 29 -7.82 -12.49 2.55
N GLU A 30 -7.68 -13.79 2.24
CA GLU A 30 -8.06 -14.89 3.13
C GLU A 30 -7.17 -14.93 4.38
N MET A 31 -5.85 -14.82 4.22
CA MET A 31 -4.91 -14.74 5.35
C MET A 31 -5.24 -13.55 6.27
N VAL A 32 -5.64 -12.41 5.70
CA VAL A 32 -6.07 -11.23 6.49
C VAL A 32 -7.35 -11.53 7.26
N ALA A 33 -8.33 -12.17 6.63
CA ALA A 33 -9.57 -12.57 7.30
C ALA A 33 -9.32 -13.58 8.44
N GLU A 34 -8.44 -14.55 8.23
CA GLU A 34 -8.03 -15.51 9.26
C GLU A 34 -7.35 -14.81 10.43
N ALA A 35 -6.38 -13.92 10.17
CA ALA A 35 -5.70 -13.15 11.20
C ALA A 35 -6.68 -12.31 12.04
N ILE A 36 -7.67 -11.68 11.40
CA ILE A 36 -8.75 -10.97 12.12
C ILE A 36 -9.54 -11.95 13.00
N SER A 37 -9.92 -13.11 12.48
CA SER A 37 -10.72 -14.10 13.20
C SER A 37 -9.99 -14.70 14.42
N HIS A 38 -8.67 -14.85 14.34
CA HIS A 38 -7.83 -15.38 15.40
C HIS A 38 -7.33 -14.31 16.38
N GLY A 39 -7.57 -13.02 16.10
CA GLY A 39 -7.07 -11.91 16.91
C GLY A 39 -5.57 -11.66 16.75
N GLU A 40 -4.98 -12.10 15.64
CA GLU A 40 -3.57 -11.90 15.29
C GLU A 40 -3.36 -10.49 14.72
N LEU A 41 -3.55 -9.48 15.58
CA LEU A 41 -3.52 -8.07 15.20
C LEU A 41 -2.19 -7.43 15.63
N TYR A 42 -1.28 -7.21 14.69
CA TYR A 42 0.04 -6.64 14.98
C TYR A 42 0.05 -5.11 14.88
N SER A 43 0.03 -4.45 16.05
CA SER A 43 0.28 -3.02 16.18
C SER A 43 1.66 -2.64 15.64
N TYR A 44 1.92 -1.34 15.44
CA TYR A 44 3.21 -0.89 14.93
C TYR A 44 4.39 -1.34 15.81
N SER A 45 4.24 -1.31 17.15
CA SER A 45 5.29 -1.75 18.07
C SER A 45 5.55 -3.25 17.96
N GLN A 46 4.50 -4.08 17.91
CA GLN A 46 4.60 -5.52 17.72
C GLN A 46 5.23 -5.86 16.36
N TRP A 47 4.75 -5.22 15.30
CA TRP A 47 5.31 -5.36 13.95
C TRP A 47 6.79 -4.97 13.90
N ASN A 48 7.15 -3.87 14.56
CA ASN A 48 8.53 -3.43 14.63
C ASN A 48 9.41 -4.45 15.35
N SER A 49 8.93 -5.07 16.44
CA SER A 49 9.65 -6.15 17.12
C SER A 49 9.83 -7.40 16.25
N ILE A 50 8.83 -7.76 15.44
CA ILE A 50 8.91 -8.89 14.51
C ILE A 50 9.93 -8.60 13.41
N ARG A 51 9.81 -7.45 12.73
CA ARG A 51 10.61 -7.14 11.52
C ARG A 51 12.10 -6.92 11.77
N VAL A 52 12.48 -6.53 12.98
CA VAL A 52 13.88 -6.23 13.34
C VAL A 52 14.58 -7.40 14.03
N SER A 53 13.89 -8.53 14.18
CA SER A 53 14.50 -9.74 14.73
C SER A 53 15.54 -10.29 13.75
N PRO A 54 16.82 -10.41 14.14
CA PRO A 54 17.93 -10.65 13.23
C PRO A 54 17.91 -12.02 12.53
N ASP A 55 17.17 -12.99 13.08
CA ASP A 55 17.07 -14.36 12.54
C ASP A 55 15.67 -14.69 12.02
N HIS A 56 14.78 -13.69 11.90
CA HIS A 56 13.38 -13.92 11.58
C HIS A 56 13.03 -13.40 10.19
N GLU A 57 12.90 -14.32 9.24
CA GLU A 57 12.23 -14.02 7.97
C GLU A 57 10.74 -13.79 8.24
N ILE A 58 10.24 -12.65 7.83
CA ILE A 58 8.83 -12.31 8.03
C ILE A 58 7.98 -13.17 7.08
N SER A 59 7.03 -13.91 7.61
CA SER A 59 6.14 -14.76 6.81
C SER A 59 4.94 -13.97 6.25
N PRO A 60 4.28 -14.46 5.18
CA PRO A 60 3.05 -13.85 4.67
C PRO A 60 1.96 -13.68 5.72
N GLU A 61 1.81 -14.63 6.64
CA GLU A 61 0.84 -14.58 7.74
C GLU A 61 1.16 -13.43 8.70
N GLN A 62 2.44 -13.11 8.91
CA GLN A 62 2.81 -11.98 9.75
C GLN A 62 2.54 -10.64 9.08
N HIS A 63 2.73 -10.55 7.77
CA HIS A 63 2.26 -9.42 6.98
C HIS A 63 0.73 -9.29 7.07
N ALA A 64 0.00 -10.41 6.96
CA ALA A 64 -1.45 -10.46 7.12
C ALA A 64 -1.89 -9.97 8.49
N GLY A 65 -1.20 -10.33 9.58
CA GLY A 65 -1.49 -9.82 10.92
C GLY A 65 -1.28 -8.30 11.07
N ARG A 66 -0.30 -7.73 10.37
CA ARG A 66 -0.14 -6.26 10.30
C ARG A 66 -1.27 -5.60 9.50
N ILE A 67 -1.67 -6.19 8.38
CA ILE A 67 -2.79 -5.71 7.56
C ILE A 67 -4.09 -5.79 8.35
N ALA A 68 -4.34 -6.90 9.05
CA ALA A 68 -5.50 -7.12 9.90
C ALA A 68 -5.61 -6.04 10.98
N TYR A 69 -4.50 -5.70 11.64
CA TYR A 69 -4.49 -4.59 12.60
C TYR A 69 -4.95 -3.28 11.96
N LEU A 70 -4.41 -2.92 10.79
CA LEU A 70 -4.75 -1.70 10.05
C LEU A 70 -6.20 -1.71 9.54
N ALA A 71 -6.71 -2.87 9.13
CA ALA A 71 -8.09 -3.03 8.68
C ALA A 71 -9.09 -2.75 9.82
N ILE A 72 -8.73 -3.10 11.07
CA ILE A 72 -9.59 -2.86 12.24
C ILE A 72 -9.41 -1.45 12.83
N HIS A 73 -8.18 -0.95 12.89
CA HIS A 73 -7.85 0.27 13.64
C HIS A 73 -7.62 1.51 12.76
N GLY A 74 -7.48 1.33 11.45
CA GLY A 74 -7.13 2.41 10.53
C GLY A 74 -5.67 2.82 10.58
N TRP A 75 -5.38 3.93 9.92
CA TRP A 75 -4.09 4.61 9.83
C TRP A 75 -4.34 6.09 9.54
N ASP A 76 -3.36 6.93 9.83
CA ASP A 76 -3.43 8.38 9.58
C ASP A 76 -2.51 8.82 8.42
N ASP A 77 -1.45 8.07 8.15
CA ASP A 77 -0.46 8.41 7.12
C ASP A 77 -0.89 8.00 5.70
N CYS A 78 -0.61 8.82 4.69
CA CYS A 78 -0.86 8.51 3.27
C CYS A 78 0.13 7.48 2.70
N ILE A 79 -0.28 6.73 1.67
CA ILE A 79 0.65 5.86 0.92
C ILE A 79 1.54 6.71 -0.01
N SER A 80 2.63 6.13 -0.50
CA SER A 80 3.51 6.80 -1.47
C SER A 80 3.56 6.00 -2.77
N VAL A 81 3.34 6.69 -3.89
CA VAL A 81 3.21 6.10 -5.23
C VAL A 81 4.17 6.81 -6.18
N ASP A 82 5.06 6.05 -6.82
CA ASP A 82 5.90 6.52 -7.93
C ASP A 82 5.34 5.92 -9.23
N VAL A 83 4.87 6.78 -10.15
CA VAL A 83 4.38 6.34 -11.47
C VAL A 83 5.50 6.30 -12.53
N GLY A 84 6.69 6.75 -12.17
CA GLY A 84 7.82 6.94 -13.08
C GLY A 84 7.62 8.10 -14.05
N VAL A 85 8.47 8.13 -15.08
CA VAL A 85 8.40 9.07 -16.21
C VAL A 85 8.43 8.24 -17.50
N PRO A 86 7.28 7.70 -17.96
CA PRO A 86 7.23 6.79 -19.10
C PRO A 86 7.80 7.40 -20.39
N SER A 87 7.64 8.71 -20.58
CA SER A 87 8.18 9.45 -21.72
C SER A 87 9.71 9.40 -21.82
N LEU A 88 10.41 9.14 -20.71
CA LEU A 88 11.86 8.93 -20.63
C LEU A 88 12.25 7.44 -20.55
N GLY A 89 11.29 6.52 -20.63
CA GLY A 89 11.50 5.08 -20.44
C GLY A 89 11.74 4.69 -18.98
N CYS A 90 11.39 5.56 -18.02
CA CYS A 90 11.51 5.29 -16.59
C CYS A 90 10.17 4.79 -16.05
N THR A 91 10.00 3.47 -15.90
CA THR A 91 8.79 2.89 -15.30
C THR A 91 9.19 1.97 -14.14
N PRO A 92 8.70 2.20 -12.91
CA PRO A 92 9.02 1.34 -11.78
C PRO A 92 8.39 -0.04 -11.97
N VAL A 93 9.10 -1.09 -11.52
CA VAL A 93 8.57 -2.45 -11.53
C VAL A 93 7.41 -2.60 -10.54
N TRP A 94 7.50 -1.89 -9.40
CA TRP A 94 6.49 -1.82 -8.35
C TRP A 94 6.28 -0.35 -7.98
N PRO A 95 5.06 0.20 -8.11
CA PRO A 95 4.83 1.63 -7.98
C PRO A 95 4.71 2.12 -6.53
N TYR A 96 4.39 1.27 -5.56
CA TYR A 96 4.20 1.72 -4.17
C TYR A 96 5.51 1.69 -3.38
N THR A 97 6.08 2.87 -3.18
CA THR A 97 7.34 3.06 -2.45
C THR A 97 7.15 2.97 -0.93
N ASP A 98 5.96 3.28 -0.44
CA ASP A 98 5.53 3.06 0.94
C ASP A 98 4.02 2.80 1.03
N GLY A 99 3.60 2.08 2.07
CA GLY A 99 2.18 1.92 2.39
C GLY A 99 1.50 0.65 1.84
N ASN A 100 2.26 -0.34 1.37
CA ASN A 100 1.69 -1.63 0.91
C ASN A 100 0.71 -2.26 1.91
N HIS A 101 1.03 -2.28 3.21
CA HIS A 101 0.10 -2.81 4.22
C HIS A 101 -1.19 -1.98 4.37
N ARG A 102 -1.12 -0.66 4.16
CA ARG A 102 -2.29 0.24 4.21
C ARG A 102 -3.16 0.06 2.97
N LEU A 103 -2.56 -0.06 1.79
CA LEU A 103 -3.28 -0.38 0.56
C LEU A 103 -4.00 -1.74 0.67
N CYS A 104 -3.32 -2.78 1.14
CA CYS A 104 -3.96 -4.08 1.42
C CYS A 104 -5.13 -3.95 2.40
N ALA A 105 -4.99 -3.15 3.46
CA ALA A 105 -6.05 -2.95 4.44
C ALA A 105 -7.26 -2.21 3.83
N ALA A 106 -7.03 -1.20 2.99
CA ALA A 106 -8.07 -0.49 2.26
C ALA A 106 -8.82 -1.41 1.27
N ILE A 107 -8.08 -2.22 0.50
CA ILE A 107 -8.65 -3.22 -0.41
C ILE A 107 -9.50 -4.22 0.39
N HIS A 108 -8.96 -4.76 1.47
CA HIS A 108 -9.66 -5.75 2.31
C HIS A 108 -10.96 -5.19 2.92
N ARG A 109 -10.97 -3.92 3.33
CA ARG A 109 -12.16 -3.24 3.87
C ARG A 109 -13.18 -2.86 2.80
N GLY A 110 -12.79 -2.87 1.52
CA GLY A 110 -13.60 -2.32 0.43
C GLY A 110 -13.73 -0.81 0.50
N ASP A 111 -12.68 -0.10 0.95
CA ASP A 111 -12.67 1.35 0.99
C ASP A 111 -12.72 1.92 -0.45
N ASP A 112 -13.51 2.97 -0.67
CA ASP A 112 -13.60 3.60 -2.00
C ASP A 112 -12.32 4.37 -2.37
N PHE A 113 -11.68 5.01 -1.37
CA PHE A 113 -10.55 5.93 -1.56
C PHE A 113 -9.48 5.74 -0.49
N ILE A 114 -8.23 6.06 -0.85
CA ILE A 114 -7.08 6.15 0.06
C ILE A 114 -6.28 7.42 -0.25
N ASP A 115 -5.72 8.04 0.78
CA ASP A 115 -4.83 9.21 0.62
C ASP A 115 -3.44 8.74 0.15
N ALA A 116 -2.91 9.37 -0.89
CA ALA A 116 -1.64 9.03 -1.54
C ALA A 116 -0.81 10.28 -1.86
N GLU A 117 0.49 10.22 -1.61
CA GLU A 117 1.49 11.12 -2.20
C GLU A 117 1.99 10.51 -3.50
N VAL A 118 1.91 11.27 -4.59
CA VAL A 118 2.25 10.80 -5.93
C VAL A 118 3.47 11.52 -6.45
N GLU A 119 4.44 10.76 -6.93
CA GLU A 119 5.69 11.22 -7.52
C GLU A 119 5.83 10.70 -8.96
N GLY A 120 6.64 11.40 -9.77
CA GLY A 120 6.91 11.05 -11.16
C GLY A 120 6.31 12.04 -12.15
N ASP A 121 5.84 11.54 -13.29
CA ASP A 121 5.17 12.31 -14.33
C ASP A 121 3.72 12.61 -13.93
N ILE A 122 3.46 13.86 -13.56
CA ILE A 122 2.18 14.32 -13.00
C ILE A 122 1.05 14.18 -14.02
N ASP A 123 1.26 14.57 -15.28
CA ASP A 123 0.25 14.46 -16.33
C ASP A 123 -0.13 12.98 -16.55
N TYR A 124 0.86 12.09 -16.55
CA TYR A 124 0.62 10.64 -16.64
C TYR A 124 -0.13 10.11 -15.41
N ALA A 125 0.22 10.57 -14.20
CA ALA A 125 -0.48 10.18 -12.99
C ALA A 125 -1.96 10.62 -12.99
N GLU A 126 -2.25 11.84 -13.45
CA GLU A 126 -3.63 12.33 -13.58
C GLU A 126 -4.44 11.50 -14.58
N GLU A 127 -3.85 11.13 -15.72
CA GLU A 127 -4.48 10.23 -16.70
C GLU A 127 -4.74 8.84 -16.09
N LEU A 128 -3.74 8.29 -15.41
CA LEU A 128 -3.79 6.95 -14.81
C LEU A 128 -4.82 6.86 -13.68
N PHE A 129 -4.87 7.87 -12.81
CA PHE A 129 -5.71 7.86 -11.61
C PHE A 129 -7.07 8.55 -11.80
N GLY A 130 -7.24 9.32 -12.88
CA GLY A 130 -8.47 10.03 -13.21
C GLY A 130 -8.83 11.13 -12.21
N VAL A 131 -7.83 11.67 -11.49
CA VAL A 131 -7.97 12.75 -10.51
C VAL A 131 -6.81 13.73 -10.67
N PRO A 132 -7.02 15.04 -10.42
CA PRO A 132 -5.91 15.99 -10.37
C PRO A 132 -4.90 15.60 -9.28
N ILE A 133 -3.61 15.71 -9.58
CA ILE A 133 -2.55 15.42 -8.62
C ILE A 133 -1.99 16.74 -8.10
N GLU A 134 -1.96 16.90 -6.77
CA GLU A 134 -1.42 18.11 -6.15
C GLU A 134 0.11 18.16 -6.24
N ASP A 135 0.64 19.00 -7.14
CA ASP A 135 2.08 19.26 -7.22
C ASP A 135 2.53 20.13 -6.02
N PRO A 136 3.48 19.65 -5.18
CA PRO A 136 4.02 20.44 -4.09
C PRO A 136 4.76 21.73 -4.54
N GLU A 137 5.14 21.88 -5.81
CA GLU A 137 5.85 23.06 -6.33
C GLU A 137 4.94 24.23 -6.75
N GLU A 138 3.65 24.01 -7.06
CA GLU A 138 2.73 25.08 -7.48
C GLU A 138 2.20 25.97 -6.35
N GLY A 139 2.56 25.65 -5.09
CA GLY A 139 2.11 26.36 -3.89
C GLY A 139 3.06 27.42 -3.31
N LYS A 140 4.09 27.88 -4.06
CA LYS A 140 5.07 28.90 -3.60
C LYS A 140 5.08 30.17 -4.45
#